data_AF-H1L0S0-F1
#
_entry.id   AF-H1L0S0-F1
#
_cell.length_a   1.000
_cell.length_b   1.000
_cell.length_c   1.000
_cell.angle_alpha   90.00
_cell.angle_beta   90.00
_cell.angle_gamma   90.00
#
_symmetry.space_group_name_H-M   'P 1'
#
loop_
_entity.id
_entity.type
_entity.pdbx_description
1 polymer ?
#
loop_
_entity_poly.entity_id
_entity_poly.type
_entity_poly.pdbx_seq_one_letter_code
_entity_poly.pdbx_strand_id
1 'polypeptide(L)'
;MVISMEYYVVSVIASIIFALIMKVPIIPKERPIRDTFETSVLFPTPIIALGLTAVDKVLFTPDLMSCVLIGLISALFSKFSDGIFG
;
A
#
# COMPACT_ATOMS: atom_id res chain seq x y z
N MET A 1 -18.89 -11.23 12.25
CA MET A 1 -17.46 -11.53 11.95
C MET A 1 -17.25 -11.89 10.47
N VAL A 2 -17.95 -11.23 9.54
CA VAL A 2 -17.84 -11.52 8.08
C VAL A 2 -17.21 -10.34 7.32
N ILE A 3 -17.29 -9.12 7.88
CA ILE A 3 -16.91 -7.86 7.25
C ILE A 3 -15.38 -7.63 7.12
N SER A 4 -14.53 -8.58 7.54
CA SER A 4 -13.09 -8.33 7.57
C SER A 4 -12.41 -8.37 6.20
N MET A 5 -12.90 -9.16 5.26
CA MET A 5 -12.18 -9.41 4.00
C MET A 5 -12.34 -8.25 3.02
N GLU A 6 -13.51 -7.61 2.96
CA GLU A 6 -13.76 -6.47 2.06
C GLU A 6 -12.84 -5.29 2.32
N TYR A 7 -12.54 -4.98 3.59
CA TYR A 7 -11.68 -3.85 3.94
C TYR A 7 -10.24 -4.00 3.46
N TYR A 8 -9.68 -5.21 3.52
CA TYR A 8 -8.37 -5.49 2.93
C TYR A 8 -8.39 -5.33 1.41
N VAL A 9 -9.46 -5.78 0.74
CA VAL A 9 -9.58 -5.61 -0.72
C VAL A 9 -9.68 -4.12 -1.08
N VAL A 10 -10.49 -3.36 -0.35
CA VAL A 10 -10.65 -1.92 -0.58
C VAL A 10 -9.34 -1.18 -0.35
N SER A 11 -8.62 -1.45 0.75
CA SER A 11 -7.36 -0.77 1.04
C SER A 11 -6.27 -1.10 0.02
N VAL A 12 -6.19 -2.35 -0.44
CA VAL A 12 -5.28 -2.76 -1.53
C VAL A 12 -5.63 -2.04 -2.82
N ILE A 13 -6.89 -2.05 -3.26
CA ILE A 13 -7.32 -1.37 -4.49
C ILE A 13 -7.04 0.13 -4.40
N ALA A 14 -7.40 0.77 -3.27
CA ALA A 14 -7.14 2.18 -3.04
C ALA A 14 -5.64 2.49 -3.12
N SER A 15 -4.80 1.66 -2.50
CA SER A 15 -3.34 1.85 -2.51
C SER A 15 -2.75 1.81 -3.91
N ILE A 16 -3.21 0.87 -4.75
CA ILE A 16 -2.79 0.76 -6.15
C ILE A 16 -3.26 1.98 -6.95
N ILE A 17 -4.52 2.40 -6.79
CA ILE A 17 -5.07 3.58 -7.47
C ILE A 17 -4.27 4.82 -7.11
N PHE A 18 -3.99 5.05 -5.83
CA PHE A 18 -3.19 6.21 -5.41
C PHE A 18 -1.75 6.16 -5.91
N ALA A 19 -1.10 5.00 -5.90
CA ALA A 19 0.24 4.86 -6.44
C ALA A 19 0.30 5.13 -7.96
N LEU A 20 -0.72 4.69 -8.70
CA LEU A 20 -0.88 4.99 -10.13
C LEU A 20 -1.13 6.48 -10.38
N ILE A 21 -2.00 7.12 -9.60
CA ILE A 21 -2.23 8.58 -9.66
C ILE A 21 -0.94 9.35 -9.40
N MET A 22 -0.11 8.87 -8.48
CA MET A 22 1.19 9.44 -8.14
C MET A 22 2.30 9.13 -9.16
N LYS A 23 1.99 8.41 -10.24
CA LYS A 23 2.93 8.00 -11.30
C LYS A 23 4.12 7.19 -10.78
N VAL A 24 3.90 6.40 -9.72
CA VAL A 24 4.86 5.38 -9.27
C VAL A 24 5.03 4.35 -10.40
N PRO A 25 6.26 3.90 -10.72
CA PRO A 25 6.45 2.90 -11.76
C PRO A 25 5.78 1.57 -11.33
N ILE A 26 5.19 0.84 -12.28
CA ILE A 26 4.41 -0.37 -11.96
C ILE A 26 5.31 -1.47 -11.40
N ILE A 27 6.52 -1.57 -11.94
CA ILE A 27 7.58 -2.49 -11.56
C ILE A 27 8.83 -1.69 -11.20
N PRO A 28 9.74 -2.27 -10.39
CA PRO A 28 11.07 -1.71 -10.15
C PRO A 28 11.77 -1.35 -11.45
N LYS A 29 12.46 -0.21 -11.48
CA LYS A 29 13.16 0.28 -12.68
C LYS A 29 14.51 -0.43 -12.82
N GLU A 30 15.14 -0.86 -11.73
CA GLU A 30 16.42 -1.56 -11.78
C GLU A 30 16.27 -2.96 -12.40
N ARG A 31 17.19 -3.30 -13.31
CA ARG A 31 17.33 -4.63 -13.92
C ARG A 31 18.82 -5.01 -13.89
N PRO A 32 19.23 -6.12 -13.25
CA PRO A 32 18.41 -7.04 -12.45
C PRO A 32 17.84 -6.34 -11.20
N ILE A 33 16.69 -6.78 -10.70
CA ILE A 33 16.10 -6.23 -9.48
C ILE A 33 17.02 -6.61 -8.32
N ARG A 34 17.69 -5.63 -7.70
CA ARG A 34 18.59 -5.86 -6.56
C ARG A 34 17.94 -5.43 -5.26
N ASP A 35 17.23 -4.31 -5.27
CA ASP A 35 16.46 -3.84 -4.14
C ASP A 35 14.99 -4.26 -4.26
N THR A 36 14.52 -5.02 -3.28
CA THR A 36 13.12 -5.44 -3.21
C THR A 36 12.23 -4.28 -2.77
N PHE A 37 12.76 -3.27 -2.06
CA PHE A 37 12.03 -2.08 -1.62
C PHE A 37 12.08 -0.93 -2.61
N GLU A 38 12.59 -1.16 -3.83
CA GLU A 38 12.54 -0.17 -4.89
C GLU A 38 11.09 0.26 -5.14
N THR A 39 10.87 1.57 -5.18
CA THR A 39 9.56 2.21 -5.34
C THR A 39 8.79 1.63 -6.53
N SER A 40 7.77 0.81 -6.27
CA SER A 40 6.85 0.32 -7.32
C SER A 40 5.41 0.15 -6.84
N VAL A 41 4.46 0.13 -7.79
CA VAL A 41 3.02 -0.04 -7.51
C VAL A 41 2.70 -1.44 -7.02
N LEU A 42 3.37 -2.46 -7.56
CA LEU A 42 3.11 -3.86 -7.20
C LEU A 42 3.79 -4.25 -5.89
N PHE A 43 4.93 -3.63 -5.59
CA PHE A 43 5.69 -3.86 -4.38
C PHE A 43 6.44 -2.59 -3.98
N PRO A 44 6.33 -2.08 -2.74
CA PRO A 44 5.69 -2.69 -1.56
C PRO A 44 4.24 -2.25 -1.31
N THR A 45 3.61 -1.47 -2.21
CA THR A 45 2.36 -0.75 -1.93
C THR A 45 1.20 -1.59 -1.37
N PRO A 46 0.82 -2.73 -1.97
CA PRO A 46 -0.29 -3.54 -1.48
C PRO A 46 0.03 -4.20 -0.13
N ILE A 47 1.30 -4.54 0.11
CA ILE A 47 1.74 -5.21 1.34
C ILE A 47 1.63 -4.26 2.52
N ILE A 48 2.03 -3.00 2.33
CA ILE A 48 1.90 -1.97 3.36
C ILE A 48 0.41 -1.74 3.68
N ALA A 49 -0.45 -1.69 2.66
CA ALA A 49 -1.89 -1.52 2.84
C ALA A 49 -2.51 -2.67 3.65
N LEU A 50 -2.12 -3.91 3.35
CA LEU A 50 -2.56 -5.08 4.13
C LEU A 50 -2.10 -4.99 5.59
N GLY A 51 -0.83 -4.64 5.82
CA GLY A 51 -0.27 -4.49 7.16
C GLY A 51 -0.99 -3.42 7.98
N LEU A 52 -1.18 -2.22 7.43
CA LEU A 52 -1.91 -1.14 8.11
C LEU A 52 -3.37 -1.49 8.35
N THR A 53 -4.04 -2.16 7.41
CA THR A 53 -5.45 -2.59 7.59
C THR A 53 -5.58 -3.60 8.72
N ALA A 54 -4.59 -4.49 8.89
CA ALA A 54 -4.56 -5.41 10.02
C ALA A 54 -4.36 -4.68 11.36
N VAL A 55 -3.51 -3.65 11.39
CA VAL A 55 -3.31 -2.80 12.57
C VAL A 55 -4.58 -2.02 12.91
N ASP A 56 -5.23 -1.41 11.91
CA ASP A 56 -6.50 -0.67 12.07
C ASP A 56 -7.60 -1.55 12.66
N LYS A 57 -7.71 -2.80 12.19
CA LYS A 57 -8.66 -3.78 12.71
C LYS A 57 -8.46 -4.14 14.19
N VAL A 58 -7.22 -4.07 14.69
CA VAL A 58 -6.89 -4.40 16.09
C VAL A 58 -7.10 -3.20 17.00
N LEU A 59 -6.75 -2.00 16.53
CA LEU A 59 -6.75 -0.78 17.33
C LEU A 59 -8.08 -0.01 17.27
N PHE A 60 -8.80 -0.11 16.15
CA PHE A 60 -9.97 0.69 15.84
C PHE A 60 -11.10 -0.17 15.25
N THR A 61 -12.21 0.48 14.90
CA THR A 61 -13.29 -0.13 14.11
C THR A 61 -13.05 0.22 12.65
N PRO A 62 -12.62 -0.72 11.80
CA PRO A 62 -12.31 -0.42 10.41
C PRO A 62 -13.58 0.00 9.67
N ASP A 63 -13.47 1.06 8.88
CA ASP A 63 -14.54 1.60 8.07
C ASP A 63 -14.04 1.89 6.66
N LEU A 64 -14.95 2.26 5.75
CA LEU A 64 -14.57 2.52 4.37
C LEU A 64 -13.57 3.67 4.25
N MET A 65 -13.75 4.73 5.05
CA MET A 65 -12.87 5.89 5.04
C MET A 65 -11.48 5.54 5.55
N SER A 66 -11.35 4.77 6.65
CA SER A 66 -10.05 4.31 7.14
C SER A 66 -9.30 3.50 6.08
N CYS A 67 -9.99 2.60 5.36
CA CYS A 67 -9.39 1.78 4.30
C CYS A 67 -8.82 2.62 3.14
N VAL A 68 -9.55 3.64 2.71
CA VAL A 68 -9.09 4.55 1.64
C VAL A 68 -7.89 5.37 2.10
N LEU A 69 -7.91 5.87 3.35
CA LEU A 69 -6.79 6.60 3.94
C LEU A 69 -5.55 5.71 4.09
N ILE A 70 -5.72 4.46 4.53
CA ILE A 70 -4.64 3.46 4.58
C ILE A 70 -4.05 3.23 3.19
N GLY A 71 -4.91 3.14 2.16
CA GLY A 71 -4.45 3.04 0.78
C GLY A 71 -3.58 4.23 0.36
N LEU A 72 -4.02 5.46 0.68
CA LEU A 72 -3.27 6.68 0.40
C LEU A 72 -1.92 6.69 1.13
N ILE A 73 -1.90 6.38 2.43
CA ILE A 73 -0.69 6.33 3.25
C ILE A 73 0.30 5.30 2.69
N SER A 74 -0.21 4.13 2.29
CA SER A 74 0.60 3.05 1.72
C SER A 74 1.26 3.44 0.39
N ALA A 75 0.51 4.15 -0.46
CA ALA A 75 1.02 4.70 -1.71
C ALA A 75 2.09 5.78 -1.48
N LEU A 76 1.85 6.69 -0.52
CA LEU A 76 2.85 7.69 -0.12
C LEU A 76 4.12 7.05 0.40
N PHE A 77 3.99 6.08 1.31
CA PHE A 77 5.15 5.38 1.87
C PHE A 77 5.94 4.66 0.78
N SER A 78 5.26 4.00 -0.16
CA SER A 78 5.91 3.34 -1.30
C SER A 78 6.65 4.32 -2.20
N LYS A 79 6.09 5.52 -2.43
CA LYS A 79 6.72 6.56 -3.26
C LYS A 79 8.05 7.06 -2.66
N PHE A 80 8.17 7.02 -1.34
CA PHE A 80 9.36 7.47 -0.63
C PHE A 80 10.22 6.31 -0.12
N SER A 81 9.91 5.07 -0.52
CA SER A 81 10.60 3.86 -0.06
C SER A 81 12.09 3.91 -0.34
N ASP A 82 12.49 4.33 -1.54
CA ASP A 82 13.91 4.46 -1.92
C ASP A 82 14.70 5.41 -1.01
N GLY A 83 14.05 6.45 -0.47
CA GLY A 83 14.71 7.40 0.44
C GLY A 83 14.70 6.98 1.91
N ILE A 84 13.88 5.99 2.27
CA ILE A 84 13.78 5.45 3.64
C ILE A 84 14.68 4.22 3.80
N PHE A 85 14.78 3.39 2.77
CA PHE A 85 15.47 2.09 2.83
C PHE A 85 16.74 1.98 1.97
N GLY A 86 16.96 2.91 1.02
CA GLY A 86 18.18 3.00 0.20
C GLY A 86 19.29 3.79 0.87
#